data_AF-A0A7C6YYS9-F1
#
_entry.id   AF-A0A7C6YYS9-F1
#
_cell.length_a   1.000
_cell.length_b   1.000
_cell.length_c   1.000
_cell.angle_alpha   90.00
_cell.angle_beta   90.00
_cell.angle_gamma   90.00
#
_symmetry.space_group_name_H-M   'P 1'
#
loop_
_entity.id
_entity.type
_entity.pdbx_description
1 polymer ?
#
loop_
_entity_poly.entity_id
_entity_poly.type
_entity_poly.pdbx_seq_one_letter_code
_entity_poly.pdbx_strand_id
1 'polypeptide(L)'
;MAITTPAVKTEYKVGETLDITGMVVTGTYSDSSIKEETITVDNVTGFDSSAVVAEQILTVTVDGKTTTYKRLIFKKLKKKESILLHSSNSM
;
A
#
# COMPACT_ATOMS: atom_id res chain seq x y z
N MET A 1 -19.32 -5.07 -5.16
CA MET A 1 -17.90 -5.12 -5.52
C MET A 1 -17.13 -5.51 -4.28
N ALA A 2 -16.09 -6.33 -4.43
CA ALA A 2 -15.23 -6.77 -3.34
C ALA A 2 -13.77 -6.86 -3.80
N ILE A 3 -12.83 -6.70 -2.89
CA ILE A 3 -11.44 -7.11 -3.09
C ILE A 3 -11.35 -8.59 -2.72
N THR A 4 -11.13 -9.45 -3.70
CA THR A 4 -11.03 -10.90 -3.49
C THR A 4 -9.59 -11.36 -3.32
N THR A 5 -8.63 -10.56 -3.78
CA THR A 5 -7.19 -10.76 -3.51
C THR A 5 -6.55 -9.40 -3.23
N PRO A 6 -5.97 -9.20 -2.04
CA PRO A 6 -5.21 -7.97 -1.74
C PRO A 6 -3.94 -7.86 -2.60
N ALA A 7 -3.43 -6.65 -2.76
CA ALA A 7 -2.10 -6.45 -3.36
C ALA A 7 -1.02 -7.24 -2.60
N VAL A 8 -0.04 -7.76 -3.34
CA VAL A 8 1.07 -8.55 -2.76
C VAL A 8 1.93 -7.69 -1.85
N LYS A 9 2.19 -6.44 -2.26
CA LYS A 9 3.03 -5.51 -1.49
C LYS A 9 2.20 -4.83 -0.40
N THR A 10 2.58 -5.11 0.85
CA THR A 10 1.92 -4.57 2.07
C THR A 10 2.84 -3.70 2.93
N GLU A 11 4.15 -3.70 2.62
CA GLU A 11 5.15 -2.87 3.28
C GLU A 11 5.72 -1.84 2.31
N TYR A 12 5.83 -0.59 2.77
CA TYR A 12 6.34 0.52 1.98
C TYR A 12 7.44 1.28 2.72
N LYS A 13 8.36 1.88 1.96
CA LYS A 13 9.25 2.93 2.48
C LYS A 13 8.63 4.30 2.25
N VAL A 14 9.04 5.28 3.06
CA VAL A 14 8.66 6.68 2.86
C VAL A 14 9.08 7.13 1.46
N GLY A 15 8.15 7.73 0.72
CA GLY A 15 8.32 8.20 -0.65
C GLY A 15 8.16 7.14 -1.74
N GLU A 16 7.89 5.87 -1.40
CA GLU A 16 7.54 4.88 -2.43
C GLU A 16 6.14 5.12 -3.02
N THR A 17 5.99 4.75 -4.29
CA THR A 17 4.71 4.78 -5.00
C THR A 17 3.89 3.53 -4.67
N LEU A 18 2.56 3.68 -4.66
CA LEU A 18 1.62 2.57 -4.49
C LEU A 18 1.85 1.50 -5.59
N ASP A 19 1.89 0.24 -5.17
CA ASP A 19 1.96 -0.93 -6.04
C ASP A 19 0.76 -1.83 -5.76
N ILE A 20 -0.13 -1.94 -6.75
CA ILE A 20 -1.34 -2.76 -6.68
C ILE A 20 -1.18 -4.13 -7.32
N THR A 21 0.05 -4.55 -7.66
CA THR A 21 0.30 -5.84 -8.31
C THR A 21 -0.29 -6.99 -7.50
N GLY A 22 -1.05 -7.84 -8.18
CA GLY A 22 -1.76 -8.98 -7.59
C GLY A 22 -3.10 -8.65 -6.93
N MET A 23 -3.49 -7.37 -6.87
CA MET A 23 -4.84 -7.00 -6.40
C MET A 23 -5.88 -7.48 -7.41
N VAL A 24 -6.89 -8.20 -6.93
CA VAL A 24 -8.06 -8.62 -7.71
C VAL A 24 -9.32 -8.04 -7.07
N VAL A 25 -10.09 -7.33 -7.90
CA VAL A 25 -11.37 -6.74 -7.53
C VAL A 25 -12.45 -7.40 -8.37
N THR A 26 -13.55 -7.80 -7.74
CA THR A 26 -14.68 -8.42 -8.44
C THR A 26 -15.97 -7.61 -8.29
N GLY A 27 -16.69 -7.49 -9.39
CA GLY A 27 -18.06 -6.99 -9.44
C GLY A 27 -19.06 -8.14 -9.33
N THR A 28 -20.19 -7.88 -8.68
CA THR A 28 -21.37 -8.76 -8.70
C THR A 28 -22.49 -8.00 -9.40
N TYR A 29 -23.06 -8.62 -10.42
CA TYR A 29 -24.02 -8.00 -11.34
C TYR A 29 -25.44 -8.46 -11.04
N SER A 30 -26.44 -7.79 -11.64
CA SER A 30 -27.86 -8.10 -11.40
C SER A 30 -28.27 -9.50 -11.87
N ASP A 31 -27.55 -10.06 -12.84
CA ASP A 31 -27.69 -11.44 -13.31
C ASP A 31 -26.97 -12.46 -12.40
N SER A 32 -26.46 -12.02 -11.25
CA SER A 32 -25.64 -12.79 -10.31
C SER A 32 -24.29 -13.24 -10.85
N SER A 33 -23.89 -12.80 -12.05
CA SER A 33 -22.53 -13.06 -12.54
C SER A 33 -21.49 -12.33 -11.70
N ILE A 34 -20.32 -12.94 -11.58
CA ILE A 34 -19.14 -12.37 -10.93
C ILE A 34 -18.06 -12.21 -11.99
N LYS A 35 -17.49 -11.01 -12.08
CA LYS A 35 -16.41 -10.70 -13.03
C LYS A 35 -15.30 -9.93 -12.33
N GLU A 36 -14.08 -10.14 -12.79
CA GLU A 36 -12.95 -9.30 -12.40
C GLU A 36 -13.08 -7.91 -13.05
N GLU A 37 -12.83 -6.89 -12.24
CA GLU A 37 -12.80 -5.50 -12.69
C GLU A 37 -11.36 -5.12 -13.02
N THR A 38 -11.17 -4.44 -14.16
CA THR A 38 -9.87 -3.86 -14.49
C THR A 38 -9.64 -2.62 -13.65
N ILE A 39 -8.55 -2.61 -12.88
CA ILE A 39 -8.18 -1.50 -12.00
C ILE A 39 -6.78 -0.98 -12.31
N THR A 40 -6.57 0.29 -12.03
CA THR A 40 -5.29 1.00 -12.09
C THR A 40 -5.04 1.71 -10.76
N VAL A 41 -3.84 2.25 -10.57
CA VAL A 41 -3.50 3.04 -9.37
C VAL A 41 -4.44 4.23 -9.19
N ASP A 42 -4.93 4.83 -10.28
CA ASP A 42 -5.85 5.98 -10.25
C ASP A 42 -7.22 5.62 -9.65
N ASN A 43 -7.59 4.34 -9.64
CA ASN A 43 -8.80 3.87 -8.95
C ASN A 43 -8.63 3.83 -7.43
N VAL A 44 -7.42 4.00 -6.90
CA VAL A 44 -7.10 3.80 -5.49
C VAL A 44 -6.76 5.13 -4.82
N THR A 45 -7.44 5.40 -3.70
CA THR A 45 -7.22 6.57 -2.86
C THR A 45 -6.91 6.17 -1.42
N GLY A 46 -6.41 7.11 -0.61
CA GLY A 46 -6.05 6.86 0.80
C GLY A 46 -4.64 6.34 1.02
N PHE A 47 -3.82 6.24 -0.02
CA PHE A 47 -2.39 5.94 0.09
C PHE A 47 -1.60 7.23 0.30
N ASP A 48 -0.94 7.36 1.44
CA ASP A 48 0.04 8.41 1.73
C ASP A 48 1.36 7.77 2.22
N SER A 49 2.44 7.96 1.47
CA SER A 49 3.78 7.49 1.83
C SER A 49 4.71 8.59 2.32
N SER A 50 4.18 9.77 2.71
CA SER A 50 4.98 10.89 3.21
C SER A 50 5.59 10.64 4.59
N ALA A 51 4.99 9.75 5.40
CA ALA A 51 5.43 9.45 6.76
C ALA A 51 5.22 7.98 7.12
N VAL A 52 5.91 7.54 8.18
CA VAL A 52 5.71 6.20 8.74
C VAL A 52 4.39 6.18 9.51
N VAL A 53 3.45 5.35 9.07
CA VAL A 53 2.19 5.06 9.75
C VAL A 53 1.98 3.55 9.89
N ALA A 54 1.31 3.15 10.98
CA ALA A 54 1.06 1.74 11.28
C ALA A 54 -0.02 1.13 10.36
N GLU A 55 -1.02 1.92 9.98
CA GLU A 55 -2.11 1.46 9.11
C GLU A 55 -2.63 2.60 8.22
N GLN A 56 -3.04 2.25 7.01
CA GLN A 56 -3.83 3.10 6.12
C GLN A 56 -5.04 2.34 5.58
N ILE A 57 -6.09 3.09 5.27
CA ILE A 57 -7.28 2.57 4.60
C ILE A 57 -7.19 2.98 3.15
N LEU A 58 -7.12 2.00 2.26
CA LEU A 58 -7.24 2.27 0.83
C LEU A 58 -8.68 2.09 0.39
N THR A 59 -9.13 3.01 -0.48
CA THR A 59 -10.45 2.94 -1.13
C THR A 59 -10.25 2.73 -2.61
N VAL A 60 -10.82 1.66 -3.15
CA VAL A 60 -10.86 1.37 -4.58
C VAL A 60 -12.22 1.78 -5.14
N THR A 61 -12.21 2.56 -6.23
CA THR A 61 -13.41 3.04 -6.91
C THR A 61 -13.46 2.56 -8.35
N VAL A 62 -14.53 1.84 -8.71
CA VAL A 62 -14.82 1.39 -10.08
C VAL A 62 -16.28 1.72 -10.38
N ASP A 63 -16.55 2.45 -11.46
CA ASP A 63 -17.89 2.87 -11.88
C ASP A 63 -18.74 3.49 -10.76
N GLY A 64 -18.12 4.33 -9.93
CA GLY A 64 -18.77 5.00 -8.80
C GLY A 64 -19.09 4.10 -7.59
N LYS A 65 -18.79 2.80 -7.67
CA LYS A 65 -18.87 1.88 -6.54
C LYS A 65 -17.53 1.85 -5.82
N THR A 66 -17.57 1.76 -4.49
CA THR A 66 -16.35 1.73 -3.66
C THR A 66 -16.25 0.44 -2.87
N THR A 67 -15.02 0.06 -2.58
CA THR A 67 -14.70 -0.95 -1.56
C THR A 67 -13.41 -0.52 -0.86
N THR A 68 -13.25 -0.92 0.38
CA THR A 68 -12.10 -0.53 1.20
C THR A 68 -11.40 -1.77 1.73
N TYR A 69 -10.08 -1.68 1.86
CA TYR A 69 -9.36 -2.65 2.66
C TYR A 69 -8.36 -1.97 3.58
N LYS A 70 -8.19 -2.55 4.76
CA LYS A 70 -7.19 -2.13 5.74
C LYS A 70 -5.97 -3.00 5.55
N ARG A 71 -4.81 -2.36 5.32
CA ARG A 71 -3.47 -2.82 5.70
C ARG A 71 -2.43 -2.24 4.75
N LEU A 72 -1.62 -1.32 5.27
CA LEU A 72 -0.32 -0.93 4.75
C LEU A 72 0.54 -0.48 5.93
N ILE A 73 1.71 -1.09 6.09
CA ILE A 73 2.65 -0.77 7.18
C ILE A 73 3.89 -0.14 6.56
N PHE A 74 4.32 1.01 7.06
CA PHE A 74 5.61 1.57 6.63
C PHE A 74 6.75 1.01 7.47
N LYS A 75 7.77 0.50 6.79
CA LYS A 75 8.97 0.04 7.47
C LYS A 75 9.81 1.25 7.85
N LYS A 76 10.08 1.40 9.15
CA LYS A 76 11.13 2.32 9.60
C LYS A 76 12.45 1.85 8.98
N LEU A 77 13.10 2.71 8.20
CA LEU A 77 14.46 2.47 7.77
C LEU A 77 15.31 2.32 9.04
N LYS A 78 15.96 1.16 9.23
CA LYS A 78 17.09 1.10 10.15
C LYS A 78 18.15 2.02 9.53
N LYS A 79 18.41 3.19 10.14
CA LYS A 79 19.63 3.93 9.84
C LYS A 79 20.77 2.92 9.99
N LYS A 80 21.59 2.74 8.95
CA LYS A 80 22.93 2.17 9.18
C LYS A 80 23.54 3.02 10.29
N GLU A 81 23.89 2.43 11.41
CA GLU A 81 24.81 3.05 12.35
C GLU A 81 26.09 3.33 11.55
N SER A 82 26.27 4.58 11.13
CA SER A 82 27.53 5.01 10.54
C SER A 82 28.47 5.27 11.71
N ILE A 83 29.44 4.38 11.87
CA ILE A 83 30.63 4.49 12.68
C ILE A 83 31.23 5.91 12.53
N LEU A 84 31.36 6.62 13.64
CA LEU A 84 32.41 7.63 13.80
C LEU A 84 33.47 7.00 14.69
N LEU A 85 34.60 6.66 14.06
CA LEU A 85 35.88 6.45 14.71
C LEU A 85 36.17 7.69 15.57
N HIS A 86 36.29 7.51 16.89
CA HIS A 86 37.03 8.49 17.68
C HIS A 86 38.52 8.19 17.48
N SER A 87 39.10 8.78 16.44
CA SER A 87 40.49 9.18 16.51
C SER A 87 40.64 10.21 17.63
N SER A 88 41.69 10.05 18.42
CA SER A 88 42.20 10.95 19.46
C SER A 88 41.71 10.69 20.89
N ASN A 89 42.52 9.97 21.66
CA ASN A 89 42.92 10.49 22.96
C ASN A 89 44.42 10.25 23.14
N SER A 90 45.20 11.31 22.91
CA SER A 90 46.58 11.45 23.38
C SER A 90 46.52 11.96 24.80
N MET A 91 47.09 11.23 25.75
CA MET A 91 47.89 11.73 26.87
C MET A 91 48.83 10.62 27.30
#